data_AF-A0A7C1VKZ9-F1
#
_entry.id   AF-A0A7C1VKZ9-F1
#
_cell.length_a   1.000
_cell.length_b   1.000
_cell.length_c   1.000
_cell.angle_alpha   90.00
_cell.angle_beta   90.00
_cell.angle_gamma   90.00
#
_symmetry.space_group_name_H-M   'P 1'
#
loop_
_entity.id
_entity.type
_entity.pdbx_description
1 polymer ?
#
loop_
_entity_poly.entity_id
_entity_poly.type
_entity_poly.pdbx_seq_one_letter_code
_entity_poly.pdbx_strand_id
1 'polypeptide(L)'
;GKKTSTFWEGCLSIGVGKDSLYGPVTRSRKLEVEYLDRKGKKKKKKFTDFMSHVIQHEVDHLNGVLFLSHIKKPENVWKSLDLDKYLKEHKEFPKTR
;
A
#
# COMPACT_ATOMS: atom_id res chain seq x y z
N GLY A 1 5.02 -10.63 18.55
CA GLY A 1 4.55 -9.35 17.95
C GLY A 1 3.80 -9.62 16.65
N LYS A 2 2.91 -8.72 16.21
CA LYS A 2 2.10 -8.89 14.99
C LYS A 2 2.96 -9.18 13.75
N LYS A 3 2.56 -10.16 12.92
CA LYS A 3 3.26 -10.58 11.69
C LYS A 3 2.96 -9.68 10.49
N THR A 4 1.77 -9.08 10.46
CA THR A 4 1.29 -8.21 9.39
C THR A 4 0.85 -6.85 9.94
N SER A 5 0.72 -5.88 9.04
CA SER A 5 0.16 -4.55 9.30
C SER A 5 -0.71 -4.13 8.13
N THR A 6 -1.81 -3.43 8.43
CA THR A 6 -2.75 -2.90 7.44
C THR A 6 -2.55 -1.40 7.33
N PHE A 7 -2.37 -0.92 6.10
CA PHE A 7 -2.34 0.51 5.78
C PHE A 7 -3.30 0.78 4.63
N TRP A 8 -3.70 2.05 4.48
CA TRP A 8 -4.42 2.50 3.30
C TRP A 8 -3.43 2.80 2.19
N GLU A 9 -3.51 2.01 1.13
CA GLU A 9 -2.69 2.18 -0.08
C GLU A 9 -3.43 3.04 -1.09
N GLY A 10 -2.67 3.87 -1.79
CA GLY A 10 -3.03 4.41 -3.09
C GLY A 10 -1.85 4.20 -4.04
N CYS A 11 -2.05 4.40 -5.34
CA CYS A 11 -1.01 4.24 -6.35
C CYS A 11 -1.11 5.36 -7.37
N LEU A 12 0.03 5.99 -7.73
CA LEU A 12 0.07 7.04 -8.74
C LEU A 12 -0.34 6.54 -10.14
N SER A 13 -0.31 5.21 -10.36
CA SER A 13 -0.73 4.59 -11.62
C SER A 13 -2.22 4.26 -11.69
N ILE A 14 -3.01 4.53 -10.63
CA ILE A 14 -4.41 4.09 -10.54
C ILE A 14 -5.35 5.26 -10.22
N GLY A 15 -6.16 5.61 -11.23
CA GLY A 15 -7.02 6.79 -11.20
C GLY A 15 -6.22 8.09 -11.38
N VAL A 16 -6.93 9.22 -11.45
CA VAL A 16 -6.32 10.55 -11.59
C VAL A 16 -7.11 11.58 -10.81
N GLY A 17 -6.43 12.52 -10.16
CA GLY A 17 -7.05 13.58 -9.38
C GLY A 17 -8.05 13.03 -8.35
N LYS A 18 -9.30 13.49 -8.40
CA LYS A 18 -10.36 13.10 -7.47
C LYS A 18 -10.79 11.63 -7.60
N ASP A 19 -10.49 11.00 -8.73
CA ASP A 19 -10.79 9.59 -9.01
C ASP A 19 -9.62 8.64 -8.67
N SER A 20 -8.53 9.15 -8.08
CA SER A 20 -7.46 8.30 -7.55
C SER A 20 -8.03 7.31 -6.54
N LEU A 21 -7.63 6.03 -6.64
CA LEU A 21 -8.20 4.98 -5.81
C LEU A 21 -7.34 4.68 -4.60
N TYR A 22 -8.02 4.39 -3.49
CA TYR A 22 -7.42 4.02 -2.22
C TYR A 22 -8.12 2.80 -1.62
N GLY A 23 -7.41 2.03 -0.82
CA GLY A 23 -8.04 0.98 -0.03
C GLY A 23 -7.12 0.33 1.00
N PRO A 24 -7.68 -0.40 1.97
CA PRO A 24 -6.93 -1.02 3.05
C PRO A 24 -6.27 -2.31 2.55
N VAL A 25 -4.95 -2.38 2.64
CA VAL A 25 -4.17 -3.55 2.25
C VAL A 25 -3.33 -4.05 3.41
N THR A 26 -3.35 -5.37 3.62
CA THR A 26 -2.60 -6.03 4.69
C THR A 26 -1.35 -6.67 4.12
N ARG A 27 -0.17 -6.27 4.62
CA ARG A 27 1.13 -6.79 4.16
C ARG A 27 1.99 -7.28 5.32
N SER A 28 3.08 -7.97 5.00
CA SER A 28 4.06 -8.38 6.01
C SER A 28 4.64 -7.16 6.69
N ARG A 29 4.64 -7.18 8.03
CA ARG A 29 5.13 -6.06 8.85
C ARG A 29 6.64 -5.92 8.77
N LYS A 30 7.37 -6.97 8.43
CA LYS A 30 8.82 -6.97 8.27
C LYS A 30 9.17 -7.68 6.98
N LEU A 31 10.23 -7.21 6.32
CA LEU A 31 10.84 -7.88 5.18
C LEU A 31 12.36 -7.72 5.22
N GLU A 32 13.03 -8.57 4.46
CA GLU A 32 14.42 -8.41 4.06
C GLU A 32 14.45 -8.41 2.54
N VAL A 33 15.06 -7.38 1.94
CA VAL A 33 15.16 -7.24 0.49
C VAL A 33 16.63 -7.28 0.08
N GLU A 34 16.90 -8.03 -0.99
CA GLU A 34 18.16 -8.01 -1.71
C GLU A 34 17.98 -7.23 -3.01
N TYR A 35 18.87 -6.29 -3.29
CA TYR A 35 18.79 -5.42 -4.47
C TYR A 35 20.17 -4.94 -4.89
N LEU A 36 20.28 -4.40 -6.10
CA LEU A 36 21.47 -3.70 -6.57
C LEU A 36 21.30 -2.20 -6.36
N ASP A 37 22.32 -1.53 -5.83
CA ASP A 37 22.33 -0.07 -5.85
C ASP A 37 22.59 0.46 -7.27
N ARG A 38 22.55 1.79 -7.45
CA ARG A 38 22.76 2.46 -8.75
C ARG A 38 24.14 2.18 -9.38
N LYS A 39 25.09 1.63 -8.62
CA LYS A 39 26.42 1.23 -9.11
C LYS A 39 26.54 -0.27 -9.32
N GLY A 40 25.43 -1.01 -9.30
CA GLY A 40 25.38 -2.46 -9.47
C GLY A 40 25.88 -3.25 -8.26
N LYS A 41 26.08 -2.62 -7.10
CA LYS A 41 26.57 -3.34 -5.91
C LYS A 41 25.41 -3.99 -5.16
N LYS A 42 25.54 -5.28 -4.84
CA LYS A 42 24.57 -6.02 -4.03
C LYS A 42 24.41 -5.38 -2.64
N LYS A 43 23.17 -5.21 -2.23
CA LYS A 43 22.73 -4.74 -0.91
C LYS A 43 21.70 -5.71 -0.37
N LYS A 44 21.69 -5.83 0.95
CA LYS A 44 20.71 -6.62 1.71
C LYS A 44 20.28 -5.79 2.92
N LYS A 45 18.98 -5.52 3.05
CA LYS A 45 18.48 -4.65 4.11
C LYS A 45 17.12 -5.10 4.63
N LYS A 46 16.96 -5.01 5.95
CA LYS A 46 15.69 -5.25 6.65
C LYS A 46 14.90 -3.96 6.79
N PHE A 47 13.59 -4.03 6.56
CA PHE A 47 12.65 -2.93 6.76
C PHE A 47 11.46 -3.41 7.57
N THR A 48 10.81 -2.47 8.27
CA THR A 48 9.62 -2.76 9.08
C THR A 48 8.52 -1.74 8.84
N ASP A 49 7.31 -2.10 9.26
CA ASP A 49 6.12 -1.26 9.32
C ASP A 49 5.84 -0.59 7.97
N PHE A 50 5.67 0.73 7.95
CA PHE A 50 5.34 1.47 6.74
C PHE A 50 6.34 1.24 5.60
N MET A 51 7.63 1.13 5.89
CA MET A 51 8.63 0.95 4.83
C MET A 51 8.72 -0.49 4.32
N SER A 52 8.43 -1.47 5.16
CA SER A 52 8.16 -2.82 4.68
C SER A 52 6.97 -2.83 3.72
N HIS A 53 5.92 -2.08 4.04
CA HIS A 53 4.70 -2.02 3.25
C HIS A 53 4.90 -1.37 1.87
N VAL A 54 5.54 -0.18 1.82
CA VAL A 54 5.86 0.51 0.55
C VAL A 54 6.73 -0.35 -0.36
N ILE A 55 7.79 -0.98 0.17
CA ILE A 55 8.67 -1.83 -0.66
C ILE A 55 7.90 -3.01 -1.26
N GLN A 56 7.00 -3.65 -0.49
CA GLN A 56 6.16 -4.72 -1.02
C GLN A 56 5.21 -4.22 -2.12
N HIS A 57 4.67 -2.99 -2.02
CA HIS A 57 3.88 -2.37 -3.09
C HIS A 57 4.69 -2.17 -4.37
N GLU A 58 5.91 -1.62 -4.27
CA GLU A 58 6.75 -1.41 -5.46
C GLU A 58 7.24 -2.73 -6.07
N VAL A 59 7.47 -3.76 -5.24
CA VAL A 59 7.82 -5.11 -5.73
C VAL A 59 6.63 -5.75 -6.46
N ASP A 60 5.39 -5.53 -6.03
CA ASP A 60 4.22 -5.98 -6.76
C ASP A 60 4.19 -5.40 -8.18
N HIS A 61 4.52 -4.11 -8.34
CA HIS A 61 4.63 -3.49 -9.67
C HIS A 61 5.67 -4.17 -10.56
N LEU A 62 6.83 -4.58 -10.01
CA LEU A 62 7.83 -5.35 -10.76
C LEU A 62 7.31 -6.71 -11.25
N ASN A 63 6.27 -7.24 -10.59
CA ASN A 63 5.62 -8.51 -10.93
C ASN A 63 4.27 -8.30 -11.66
N GLY A 64 3.94 -7.08 -12.06
CA GLY A 64 2.66 -6.78 -12.73
C GLY A 64 1.42 -6.88 -11.83
N VAL A 65 1.60 -6.87 -10.51
CA VAL A 65 0.52 -6.93 -9.52
C VAL A 65 0.16 -5.50 -9.08
N LEU A 66 -1.14 -5.18 -9.10
CA LEU A 66 -1.66 -3.91 -8.57
C LEU A 66 -2.17 -4.10 -7.15
N PHE A 67 -2.11 -3.07 -6.30
CA PHE A 67 -2.58 -3.17 -4.90
C PHE A 67 -4.05 -3.59 -4.78
N LEU A 68 -4.89 -3.24 -5.76
CA LEU A 68 -6.30 -3.64 -5.83
C LEU A 68 -6.47 -5.17 -5.80
N SER A 69 -5.49 -5.93 -6.29
CA SER A 69 -5.49 -7.39 -6.27
C SER A 69 -5.45 -7.98 -4.85
N HIS A 70 -5.01 -7.20 -3.87
CA HIS A 70 -4.99 -7.59 -2.46
C HIS A 70 -6.27 -7.21 -1.71
N ILE A 71 -7.19 -6.47 -2.35
CA ILE A 71 -8.46 -6.05 -1.76
C ILE A 71 -9.54 -7.07 -2.14
N LYS A 72 -9.99 -7.86 -1.16
CA LYS A 72 -10.97 -8.94 -1.38
C LYS A 72 -12.39 -8.45 -1.65
N LYS A 73 -12.72 -7.28 -1.11
CA LYS A 73 -14.08 -6.74 -1.07
C LYS A 73 -14.07 -5.39 -1.79
N PRO A 74 -14.68 -5.28 -2.98
CA PRO A 74 -14.68 -4.05 -3.77
C PRO A 74 -15.20 -2.82 -3.01
N GLU A 75 -16.09 -3.00 -2.03
CA GLU A 75 -16.59 -1.93 -1.15
C GLU A 75 -15.51 -1.30 -0.25
N ASN A 76 -14.34 -1.93 -0.13
CA ASN A 76 -13.19 -1.37 0.57
C ASN A 76 -12.33 -0.49 -0.36
N VAL A 77 -12.69 -0.32 -1.64
CA VAL A 77 -12.04 0.61 -2.57
C VAL A 77 -12.79 1.94 -2.56
N TRP A 78 -12.04 3.02 -2.36
CA TRP A 78 -12.55 4.38 -2.25
C TRP A 78 -11.90 5.28 -3.29
N LYS A 79 -12.66 6.23 -3.82
CA LYS A 79 -12.07 7.37 -4.53
C LYS A 79 -11.51 8.36 -3.51
N SER A 80 -10.43 9.07 -3.88
CA SER A 80 -9.80 10.09 -3.04
C SER A 80 -10.81 11.12 -2.53
N LEU A 81 -11.71 11.58 -3.39
CA LEU A 81 -12.72 12.58 -3.01
C LEU A 81 -13.61 12.11 -1.85
N ASP A 82 -14.11 10.88 -1.95
CA ASP A 82 -15.03 10.30 -0.96
C ASP A 82 -14.27 9.99 0.35
N LEU A 83 -13.05 9.48 0.22
CA LEU A 83 -12.18 9.21 1.37
C LEU A 83 -11.79 10.49 2.11
N ASP A 84 -11.42 11.55 1.40
CA ASP A 84 -11.06 12.84 1.99
C ASP A 84 -12.23 13.47 2.74
N LYS A 85 -13.44 13.37 2.18
CA LYS A 85 -14.67 13.82 2.85
C LYS A 85 -14.90 13.02 4.14
N TYR A 86 -14.80 11.70 4.08
CA TYR A 86 -14.95 10.82 5.24
C TYR A 86 -13.93 11.17 6.34
N LEU A 87 -12.65 11.32 5.99
CA LEU A 87 -11.58 11.64 6.93
C LEU A 87 -11.77 13.01 7.60
N LYS A 88 -12.30 13.99 6.86
CA LYS A 88 -12.61 15.32 7.43
C LYS A 88 -13.67 15.23 8.52
N GLU A 89 -14.71 14.42 8.30
CA GLU A 89 -15.85 14.24 9.19
C GLU A 89 -15.51 13.34 10.39
N HIS A 90 -14.78 12.25 10.18
CA HIS A 90 -14.59 11.20 11.19
C HIS A 90 -13.21 11.20 11.87
N LYS A 91 -12.20 11.87 11.29
CA LYS A 91 -10.81 11.89 11.79
C LYS A 91 -10.11 10.52 11.87
N GLU A 92 -10.72 9.48 11.32
CA GLU A 92 -10.16 8.13 11.21
C GLU A 92 -10.53 7.51 9.87
N PHE A 93 -9.75 6.53 9.42
CA PHE A 93 -10.05 5.81 8.19
C PHE A 93 -11.34 4.97 8.32
N PRO A 94 -12.10 4.78 7.22
CA PRO A 94 -13.24 3.88 7.21
C PRO A 94 -12.89 2.50 7.77
N LYS A 95 -13.77 1.96 8.62
CA LYS A 95 -13.62 0.58 9.08
C LYS A 95 -13.75 -0.35 7.88
N THR A 96 -12.76 -1.22 7.71
CA THR A 96 -12.75 -2.22 6.65
C THR A 96 -13.89 -3.20 6.87
N ARG A 97 -14.73 -3.39 5.85
CA ARG A 97 -15.83 -4.36 5.90
C ARG A 97 -15.32 -5.76 5.59
#